data_AF-A0A952MDP5-F1
#
_entry.id   AF-A0A952MDP5-F1
#
_cell.length_a   1.000
_cell.length_b   1.000
_cell.length_c   1.000
_cell.angle_alpha   90.00
_cell.angle_beta   90.00
_cell.angle_gamma   90.00
#
_symmetry.space_group_name_H-M   'P 1'
#
loop_
_entity.id
_entity.type
_entity.pdbx_description
1 polymer ?
#
loop_
_entity_poly.entity_id
_entity_poly.type
_entity_poly.pdbx_seq_one_letter_code
_entity_poly.pdbx_strand_id
1 'polypeptide(L)'
;METLSDNILDVTKLAPSQKHATIFGHFNRLGDGEFFIIHNDHDPKPLYFQLMNMHGNIFTWEYLEAGPEWWKIRITKQNLNKADAATGNILDVTKLEPRLKHATIFEWFDKLAEGKSFEIHNDHDPRPLYYQLQNLRGDTFTWEYLEAGPEWWKIKISKLDTNHDKVENTSNNAEEKVLDVTVLDPRIKHETIFGEFNKLKPGNSLVILNDHNPRPLYFHLLNMHGEIFNWEYLEEGPEWWKVRISLRKKKEESTAEKVEGDGHILDVTKLEPKRKHPTIFEHFDNLKEGEYFVIHNDHDPKPLYYQMLGERGNVFSWEYLEQGPKWWKVKIRKRKAGEEDATLGEIAARDLRKAQVFKKYGLDFYCKGKKTVKELCAEKGLDVTKVEQELQQVDKEQSHSSMRYNDWSLDFLADFIVNTHHSFAKKNLPDIQTYAAKVFEVHGASHPELKKVHELVEFISNNLSINMANEEQELFPKIKQLVKDKTAPQTLRESLKAEITATENEHKVLSRYLQDLHQETKAYSVPEDACASYTLLYNLLKALEEDLFLHLHLENNILFPKALKL
;
A
#
# COMPACT_ATOMS: atom_id res chain seq x y z
N MET A 1 17.95 -28.31 -32.04
CA MET A 1 17.74 -26.88 -32.35
C MET A 1 16.42 -26.76 -33.09
N GLU A 2 15.32 -26.75 -32.32
CA GLU A 2 14.06 -26.17 -32.80
C GLU A 2 14.10 -24.68 -32.47
N THR A 3 13.73 -23.84 -33.43
CA THR A 3 13.94 -22.40 -33.42
C THR A 3 12.95 -21.70 -32.48
N LEU A 4 13.46 -20.83 -31.60
CA LEU A 4 12.71 -19.97 -30.65
C LEU A 4 11.60 -19.10 -31.28
N SER A 5 11.48 -19.04 -32.61
CA SER A 5 10.49 -18.24 -33.34
C SER A 5 9.05 -18.76 -33.23
N ASP A 6 8.86 -20.06 -33.08
CA ASP A 6 7.52 -20.67 -33.23
C ASP A 6 6.67 -20.61 -31.95
N ASN A 7 7.28 -20.23 -30.83
CA ASN A 7 6.62 -20.12 -29.51
C ASN A 7 6.30 -18.67 -29.09
N ILE A 8 6.50 -17.67 -29.96
CA ILE A 8 6.21 -16.26 -29.66
C ILE A 8 4.85 -15.86 -30.24
N LEU A 9 3.89 -15.57 -29.37
CA LEU A 9 2.60 -14.98 -29.69
C LEU A 9 2.69 -13.45 -29.60
N ASP A 10 2.77 -12.80 -30.75
CA ASP A 10 2.77 -11.34 -30.86
C ASP A 10 1.33 -10.78 -30.75
N VAL A 11 0.94 -10.44 -29.53
CA VAL A 11 -0.44 -10.00 -29.23
C VAL A 11 -0.71 -8.55 -29.65
N THR A 12 0.32 -7.82 -30.05
CA THR A 12 0.19 -6.46 -30.61
C THR A 12 -0.53 -6.46 -31.97
N LYS A 13 -0.45 -7.58 -32.70
CA LYS A 13 -1.08 -7.77 -34.02
C LYS A 13 -2.53 -8.25 -33.95
N LEU A 14 -3.04 -8.53 -32.76
CA LEU A 14 -4.40 -9.04 -32.53
C LEU A 14 -5.36 -7.88 -32.19
N ALA A 15 -6.60 -7.96 -32.67
CA ALA A 15 -7.65 -7.04 -32.27
C ALA A 15 -7.92 -7.15 -30.74
N PRO A 16 -8.18 -6.04 -30.01
CA PRO A 16 -8.32 -6.06 -28.55
C PRO A 16 -9.34 -7.08 -28.01
N SER A 17 -10.46 -7.26 -28.71
CA SER A 17 -11.51 -8.22 -28.35
C SER A 17 -11.09 -9.69 -28.49
N GLN A 18 -9.99 -9.97 -29.21
CA GLN A 18 -9.52 -11.33 -29.50
C GLN A 18 -8.28 -11.72 -28.68
N LYS A 19 -7.58 -10.75 -28.06
CA LYS A 19 -6.30 -10.97 -27.35
C LYS A 19 -6.42 -12.03 -26.26
N HIS A 20 -7.32 -11.83 -25.29
CA HIS A 20 -7.47 -12.73 -24.14
C HIS A 20 -7.91 -14.14 -24.55
N ALA A 21 -8.93 -14.25 -25.41
CA ALA A 21 -9.42 -15.53 -25.90
C ALA A 21 -8.32 -16.34 -26.63
N THR A 22 -7.48 -15.66 -27.41
CA THR A 22 -6.35 -16.29 -28.12
C THR A 22 -5.29 -16.79 -27.14
N ILE A 23 -4.91 -15.96 -26.18
CA ILE A 23 -3.91 -16.31 -25.16
C ILE A 23 -4.35 -17.51 -24.31
N PHE A 24 -5.60 -17.52 -23.84
CA PHE A 24 -6.14 -18.64 -23.08
C PHE A 24 -6.26 -19.91 -23.93
N GLY A 25 -6.62 -19.76 -25.20
CA GLY A 25 -6.60 -20.87 -26.17
C GLY A 25 -5.21 -21.48 -26.34
N HIS A 26 -4.14 -20.66 -26.35
CA HIS A 26 -2.76 -21.16 -26.36
C HIS A 26 -2.40 -21.86 -25.06
N PHE A 27 -2.71 -21.27 -23.91
CA PHE A 27 -2.41 -21.86 -22.60
C PHE A 27 -3.10 -23.23 -22.39
N ASN A 28 -4.37 -23.35 -22.77
CA ASN A 28 -5.13 -24.60 -22.63
C ASN A 28 -4.58 -25.75 -23.49
N ARG A 29 -3.85 -25.44 -24.56
CA ARG A 29 -3.22 -26.44 -25.45
C ARG A 29 -1.84 -26.90 -24.99
N LEU A 30 -1.24 -26.24 -23.99
CA LEU A 30 0.06 -26.63 -23.45
C LEU A 30 -0.04 -27.95 -22.68
N GLY A 31 0.94 -28.83 -22.92
CA GLY A 31 1.29 -29.95 -22.05
C GLY A 31 2.12 -29.51 -20.83
N ASP A 32 2.37 -30.43 -19.90
CA ASP A 32 3.16 -30.17 -18.70
C ASP A 32 4.62 -29.85 -19.05
N GLY A 33 5.13 -28.73 -18.56
CA GLY A 33 6.47 -28.21 -18.87
C GLY A 33 6.57 -27.43 -20.18
N GLU A 34 5.51 -27.40 -21.00
CA GLU A 34 5.48 -26.61 -22.22
C GLU A 34 5.20 -25.13 -21.94
N PHE A 35 5.66 -24.26 -22.85
CA PHE A 35 5.55 -22.82 -22.69
C PHE A 35 5.28 -22.10 -24.01
N PHE A 36 4.75 -20.89 -23.90
CA PHE A 36 4.76 -19.90 -24.98
C PHE A 36 5.16 -18.53 -24.42
N ILE A 37 5.56 -17.63 -25.30
CA ILE A 37 5.99 -16.28 -24.96
C ILE A 37 4.97 -15.31 -25.54
N ILE A 38 4.48 -14.39 -24.72
CA ILE A 38 3.65 -13.27 -25.15
C ILE A 38 4.54 -12.08 -25.41
N HIS A 39 4.34 -11.39 -26.54
CA HIS A 39 4.95 -10.10 -26.85
C HIS A 39 3.89 -9.00 -26.91
N ASN A 40 3.96 -8.01 -26.01
CA ASN A 40 2.94 -6.98 -25.83
C ASN A 40 3.55 -5.56 -25.68
N ASP A 41 2.76 -4.53 -25.92
CA ASP A 41 3.13 -3.10 -25.86
C ASP A 41 2.93 -2.46 -24.47
N HIS A 42 2.44 -3.22 -23.48
CA HIS A 42 2.29 -2.81 -22.08
C HIS A 42 2.39 -4.03 -21.14
N ASP A 43 2.60 -3.79 -19.84
CA ASP A 43 2.66 -4.86 -18.84
C ASP A 43 1.32 -5.63 -18.78
N PRO A 44 1.28 -6.93 -19.14
CA PRO A 44 0.06 -7.72 -19.12
C PRO A 44 -0.29 -8.22 -17.70
N LYS A 45 0.01 -7.44 -16.66
CA LYS A 45 -0.31 -7.76 -15.26
C LYS A 45 -1.79 -8.11 -15.01
N PRO A 46 -2.79 -7.46 -15.65
CA PRO A 46 -4.20 -7.89 -15.54
C PRO A 46 -4.44 -9.32 -16.04
N LEU A 47 -3.72 -9.75 -17.09
CA LEU A 47 -3.84 -11.08 -17.68
C LEU A 47 -3.28 -12.16 -16.74
N TYR A 48 -2.21 -11.87 -16.00
CA TYR A 48 -1.70 -12.77 -14.95
C TYR A 48 -2.79 -13.10 -13.92
N PHE A 49 -3.51 -12.09 -13.43
CA PHE A 49 -4.58 -12.29 -12.45
C PHE A 49 -5.76 -13.08 -13.03
N GLN A 50 -6.07 -12.89 -14.31
CA GLN A 50 -7.12 -13.66 -14.98
C GLN A 50 -6.73 -15.13 -15.16
N LEU A 51 -5.50 -15.43 -15.60
CA LEU A 51 -4.97 -16.80 -15.68
C LEU A 51 -4.94 -17.48 -14.30
N MET A 52 -4.48 -16.77 -13.28
CA MET A 52 -4.46 -17.25 -11.89
C MET A 52 -5.88 -17.55 -11.37
N ASN A 53 -6.86 -16.69 -11.66
CA ASN A 53 -8.25 -16.90 -11.24
C ASN A 53 -8.91 -18.09 -11.95
N MET A 54 -8.56 -18.34 -13.21
CA MET A 54 -9.14 -19.42 -14.01
C MET A 54 -8.47 -20.78 -13.79
N HIS A 55 -7.15 -20.80 -13.57
CA HIS A 55 -6.35 -22.02 -13.62
C HIS A 55 -5.51 -22.28 -12.35
N GLY A 56 -5.47 -21.35 -11.40
CA GLY A 56 -4.65 -21.47 -10.19
C GLY A 56 -3.15 -21.46 -10.51
N ASN A 57 -2.35 -22.19 -9.73
CA ASN A 57 -0.89 -22.18 -9.78
C ASN A 57 -0.27 -23.21 -10.75
N ILE A 58 -1.01 -23.68 -11.75
CA ILE A 58 -0.50 -24.66 -12.75
C ILE A 58 0.39 -24.02 -13.83
N PHE A 59 0.95 -22.84 -13.58
CA PHE A 59 1.85 -22.17 -14.51
C PHE A 59 2.87 -21.27 -13.83
N THR A 60 3.98 -21.02 -14.51
CA THR A 60 4.94 -19.98 -14.15
C THR A 60 4.82 -18.79 -15.08
N TRP A 61 5.15 -17.62 -14.54
CA TRP A 61 5.12 -16.34 -15.22
C TRP A 61 6.49 -15.69 -15.09
N GLU A 62 7.25 -15.71 -16.18
CA GLU A 62 8.62 -15.21 -16.22
C GLU A 62 8.70 -14.02 -17.18
N TYR A 63 9.13 -12.87 -16.67
CA TYR A 63 9.45 -11.71 -17.51
C TYR A 63 10.80 -11.95 -18.18
N LEU A 64 10.78 -12.12 -19.50
CA LEU A 64 11.98 -12.15 -20.33
C LEU A 64 12.43 -10.73 -20.72
N GLU A 65 11.48 -9.80 -20.83
CA GLU A 65 11.73 -8.39 -21.11
C GLU A 65 10.63 -7.56 -20.44
N ALA A 66 11.00 -6.50 -19.70
CA ALA A 66 10.08 -5.71 -18.87
C ALA A 66 10.22 -4.20 -19.13
N GLY A 67 9.62 -3.74 -20.24
CA GLY A 67 9.44 -2.32 -20.55
C GLY A 67 10.74 -1.51 -20.74
N PRO A 68 10.62 -0.22 -21.09
CA PRO A 68 9.40 0.56 -21.24
C PRO A 68 8.71 0.42 -22.61
N GLU A 69 9.38 -0.11 -23.64
CA GLU A 69 8.82 -0.21 -25.00
C GLU A 69 8.11 -1.54 -25.29
N TRP A 70 8.63 -2.66 -24.78
CA TRP A 70 8.08 -3.99 -25.03
C TRP A 70 8.10 -4.86 -23.78
N TRP A 71 7.16 -5.80 -23.75
CA TRP A 71 7.01 -6.76 -22.68
C TRP A 71 7.00 -8.17 -23.27
N LYS A 72 7.97 -9.00 -22.87
CA LYS A 72 8.04 -10.42 -23.24
C LYS A 72 7.86 -11.29 -22.01
N ILE A 73 6.80 -12.07 -21.98
CA ILE A 73 6.45 -12.91 -20.84
C ILE A 73 6.42 -14.36 -21.30
N ARG A 74 7.21 -15.22 -20.65
CA ARG A 74 7.12 -16.66 -20.81
C ARG A 74 6.11 -17.23 -19.82
N ILE A 75 5.13 -17.94 -20.35
CA ILE A 75 4.11 -18.67 -19.59
C ILE A 75 4.36 -20.16 -19.78
N THR A 76 4.76 -20.85 -18.71
CA THR A 76 5.03 -22.30 -18.75
C THR A 76 3.99 -23.04 -17.92
N LYS A 77 3.38 -24.10 -18.42
CA LYS A 77 2.44 -24.92 -17.65
C LYS A 77 3.20 -25.91 -16.77
N GLN A 78 2.80 -26.08 -15.52
CA GLN A 78 3.47 -26.95 -14.55
C GLN A 78 2.47 -27.86 -13.83
N ASN A 79 2.95 -29.04 -13.45
CA ASN A 79 2.21 -30.03 -12.67
C ASN A 79 2.89 -30.22 -11.31
N LEU A 80 2.20 -29.84 -10.21
CA LEU A 80 2.76 -29.72 -8.86
C LEU A 80 2.81 -31.04 -8.07
N ASN A 81 3.18 -32.13 -8.74
CA ASN A 81 3.39 -33.45 -8.12
C ASN A 81 4.78 -34.01 -8.48
N LYS A 82 5.85 -33.43 -7.92
CA LYS A 82 7.17 -34.06 -7.61
C LYS A 82 8.24 -32.99 -7.35
N ALA A 83 8.29 -32.47 -6.13
CA ALA A 83 9.52 -32.02 -5.46
C ALA A 83 9.14 -31.65 -4.01
N ASP A 84 10.04 -31.98 -3.09
CA ASP A 84 10.06 -31.55 -1.68
C ASP A 84 9.27 -32.39 -0.67
N ALA A 85 9.73 -33.64 -0.53
CA ALA A 85 9.65 -34.43 0.69
C ALA A 85 11.04 -34.49 1.34
N ALA A 86 11.49 -33.44 2.03
CA ALA A 86 12.69 -33.48 2.89
C ALA A 86 12.85 -32.22 3.76
N THR A 87 11.94 -31.97 4.71
CA THR A 87 12.22 -31.40 6.06
C THR A 87 10.87 -31.25 6.78
N GLY A 88 10.75 -31.91 7.94
CA GLY A 88 9.46 -32.18 8.58
C GLY A 88 8.74 -30.94 9.10
N ASN A 89 7.44 -30.86 8.78
CA ASN A 89 6.34 -30.14 9.44
C ASN A 89 6.54 -28.69 9.92
N ILE A 90 7.67 -28.02 9.68
CA ILE A 90 7.92 -26.63 10.09
C ILE A 90 8.30 -25.82 8.85
N LEU A 91 7.54 -24.75 8.61
CA LEU A 91 7.73 -23.81 7.51
C LEU A 91 8.18 -22.45 8.06
N ASP A 92 9.44 -22.09 7.81
CA ASP A 92 9.98 -20.78 8.16
C ASP A 92 9.58 -19.73 7.10
N VAL A 93 8.50 -19.00 7.39
CA VAL A 93 7.87 -18.04 6.47
C VAL A 93 8.76 -16.82 6.25
N THR A 94 9.71 -16.54 7.15
CA THR A 94 10.64 -15.41 7.02
C THR A 94 11.62 -15.58 5.86
N LYS A 95 11.92 -16.82 5.47
CA LYS A 95 12.85 -17.16 4.38
C LYS A 95 12.20 -17.23 3.00
N LEU A 96 10.88 -17.11 2.92
CA LEU A 96 10.13 -17.09 1.67
C LEU A 96 10.06 -15.67 1.10
N GLU A 97 10.18 -15.52 -0.22
CA GLU A 97 9.95 -14.23 -0.86
C GLU A 97 8.54 -13.70 -0.53
N PRO A 98 8.35 -12.41 -0.22
CA PRO A 98 7.08 -11.86 0.27
C PRO A 98 5.85 -12.21 -0.57
N ARG A 99 6.02 -12.29 -1.90
CA ARG A 99 4.96 -12.62 -2.86
C ARG A 99 4.55 -14.12 -2.87
N LEU A 100 5.37 -15.00 -2.31
CA LEU A 100 5.15 -16.45 -2.28
C LEU A 100 4.59 -16.94 -0.93
N LYS A 101 4.74 -16.16 0.15
CA LYS A 101 4.42 -16.55 1.53
C LYS A 101 3.03 -17.20 1.71
N HIS A 102 1.97 -16.53 1.28
CA HIS A 102 0.59 -17.02 1.47
C HIS A 102 0.29 -18.24 0.59
N ALA A 103 0.76 -18.22 -0.66
CA ALA A 103 0.54 -19.31 -1.60
C ALA A 103 1.21 -20.62 -1.14
N THR A 104 2.44 -20.55 -0.63
CA THR A 104 3.17 -21.71 -0.09
C THR A 104 2.46 -22.31 1.14
N ILE A 105 1.93 -21.47 2.04
CA ILE A 105 1.22 -21.95 3.24
C ILE A 105 -0.11 -22.62 2.87
N PHE A 106 -0.84 -22.09 1.88
CA PHE A 106 -2.08 -22.70 1.40
C PHE A 106 -1.84 -24.02 0.68
N GLU A 107 -0.78 -24.11 -0.12
CA GLU A 107 -0.40 -25.36 -0.77
C GLU A 107 0.02 -26.43 0.25
N TRP A 108 0.75 -26.04 1.31
CA TRP A 108 1.07 -26.93 2.42
C TRP A 108 -0.18 -27.44 3.14
N PHE A 109 -1.15 -26.57 3.39
CA PHE A 109 -2.42 -26.94 4.01
C PHE A 109 -3.27 -27.87 3.10
N ASP A 110 -3.33 -27.59 1.80
CA ASP A 110 -4.10 -28.39 0.85
C ASP A 110 -3.50 -29.80 0.70
N LYS A 111 -2.16 -29.91 0.71
CA LYS A 111 -1.41 -31.18 0.67
C LYS A 111 -1.37 -31.93 2.01
N LEU A 112 -1.76 -31.28 3.10
CA LEU A 112 -1.82 -31.89 4.43
C LEU A 112 -2.91 -32.98 4.45
N ALA A 113 -2.55 -34.18 4.91
CA ALA A 113 -3.52 -35.24 5.14
C ALA A 113 -4.46 -34.85 6.30
N GLU A 114 -5.71 -35.29 6.25
CA GLU A 114 -6.69 -35.06 7.31
C GLU A 114 -6.16 -35.61 8.65
N GLY A 115 -6.33 -34.84 9.72
CA GLY A 115 -5.78 -35.11 11.05
C GLY A 115 -4.28 -34.79 11.22
N LYS A 116 -3.58 -34.26 10.20
CA LYS A 116 -2.18 -33.81 10.31
C LYS A 116 -2.06 -32.31 10.52
N SER A 117 -0.89 -31.88 11.00
CA SER A 117 -0.58 -30.48 11.30
C SER A 117 0.82 -30.09 10.81
N PHE A 118 1.01 -28.81 10.49
CA PHE A 118 2.32 -28.20 10.30
C PHE A 118 2.41 -26.86 11.04
N GLU A 119 3.62 -26.39 11.29
CA GLU A 119 3.93 -25.16 12.01
C GLU A 119 4.46 -24.10 11.05
N ILE A 120 4.04 -22.86 11.24
CA ILE A 120 4.61 -21.69 10.56
C ILE A 120 5.32 -20.80 11.58
N HIS A 121 6.52 -20.34 11.21
CA HIS A 121 7.29 -19.36 11.99
C HIS A 121 7.34 -18.05 11.22
N ASN A 122 6.95 -16.96 11.88
CA ASN A 122 6.91 -15.62 11.27
C ASN A 122 7.40 -14.54 12.25
N ASP A 123 7.86 -13.42 11.70
CA ASP A 123 8.37 -12.25 12.43
C ASP A 123 7.26 -11.27 12.85
N HIS A 124 6.01 -11.54 12.48
CA HIS A 124 4.82 -10.78 12.87
C HIS A 124 3.57 -11.66 12.90
N ASP A 125 2.50 -11.18 13.54
CA ASP A 125 1.25 -11.92 13.68
C ASP A 125 0.58 -12.19 12.32
N PRO A 126 0.44 -13.46 11.90
CA PRO A 126 -0.15 -13.81 10.61
C PRO A 126 -1.69 -13.84 10.64
N ARG A 127 -2.36 -13.09 11.54
CA ARG A 127 -3.83 -12.92 11.55
C ARG A 127 -4.49 -12.72 10.16
N PRO A 128 -3.94 -11.92 9.23
CA PRO A 128 -4.51 -11.81 7.88
C PRO A 128 -4.55 -13.14 7.11
N LEU A 129 -3.56 -14.01 7.31
CA LEU A 129 -3.47 -15.34 6.71
C LEU A 129 -4.56 -16.28 7.27
N TYR A 130 -4.86 -16.21 8.57
CA TYR A 130 -5.98 -16.94 9.18
C TYR A 130 -7.31 -16.60 8.49
N TYR A 131 -7.62 -15.31 8.32
CA TYR A 131 -8.86 -14.89 7.68
C TYR A 131 -8.93 -15.31 6.20
N GLN A 132 -7.80 -15.28 5.50
CA GLN A 132 -7.75 -15.76 4.12
C GLN A 132 -7.95 -17.27 4.01
N LEU A 133 -7.31 -18.07 4.88
CA LEU A 133 -7.50 -19.52 4.91
C LEU A 133 -8.94 -19.88 5.30
N GLN A 134 -9.52 -19.19 6.27
CA GLN A 134 -10.92 -19.34 6.68
C GLN A 134 -11.91 -19.00 5.55
N ASN A 135 -11.69 -17.91 4.81
CA ASN A 135 -12.54 -17.54 3.68
C ASN A 135 -12.46 -18.55 2.53
N LEU A 136 -11.29 -19.17 2.34
CA LEU A 136 -11.02 -20.05 1.20
C LEU A 136 -11.31 -21.53 1.49
N ARG A 137 -11.26 -21.94 2.76
CA ARG A 137 -11.33 -23.35 3.19
C ARG A 137 -12.35 -23.62 4.29
N GLY A 138 -13.01 -22.58 4.82
CA GLY A 138 -14.01 -22.71 5.89
C GLY A 138 -13.43 -23.38 7.15
N ASP A 139 -14.28 -24.12 7.87
CA ASP A 139 -13.95 -24.76 9.15
C ASP A 139 -13.17 -26.08 8.99
N THR A 140 -12.37 -26.23 7.94
CA THR A 140 -11.62 -27.47 7.66
C THR A 140 -10.28 -27.55 8.39
N PHE A 141 -9.98 -26.60 9.27
CA PHE A 141 -8.72 -26.54 10.00
C PHE A 141 -8.84 -25.96 11.41
N THR A 142 -7.80 -26.19 12.22
CA THR A 142 -7.59 -25.50 13.50
C THR A 142 -6.35 -24.62 13.43
N TRP A 143 -6.37 -23.52 14.19
CA TRP A 143 -5.31 -22.52 14.27
C TRP A 143 -4.92 -22.30 15.73
N GLU A 144 -3.73 -22.75 16.10
CA GLU A 144 -3.22 -22.70 17.46
C GLU A 144 -1.96 -21.82 17.52
N TYR A 145 -1.95 -20.81 18.39
CA TYR A 145 -0.74 -20.04 18.68
C TYR A 145 0.11 -20.81 19.68
N LEU A 146 1.26 -21.32 19.23
CA LEU A 146 2.24 -21.96 20.09
C LEU A 146 3.12 -20.92 20.79
N GLU A 147 3.36 -19.77 20.16
CA GLU A 147 4.08 -18.62 20.72
C GLU A 147 3.54 -17.31 20.15
N ALA A 148 3.25 -16.34 21.02
CA ALA A 148 2.74 -15.01 20.68
C ALA A 148 3.55 -13.92 21.39
N GLY A 149 4.69 -13.54 20.80
CA GLY A 149 5.60 -12.54 21.33
C GLY A 149 5.73 -11.31 20.42
N PRO A 150 6.40 -10.23 20.87
CA PRO A 150 6.58 -9.03 20.06
C PRO A 150 7.53 -9.23 18.86
N GLU A 151 8.43 -10.22 18.92
CA GLU A 151 9.45 -10.47 17.87
C GLU A 151 9.28 -11.80 17.11
N TRP A 152 8.55 -12.76 17.66
CA TRP A 152 8.38 -14.10 17.06
C TRP A 152 6.97 -14.64 17.27
N TRP A 153 6.44 -15.27 16.21
CA TRP A 153 5.12 -15.88 16.15
C TRP A 153 5.22 -17.29 15.61
N LYS A 154 4.77 -18.28 16.40
CA LYS A 154 4.71 -19.69 16.00
C LYS A 154 3.27 -20.17 16.03
N ILE A 155 2.79 -20.65 14.89
CA ILE A 155 1.40 -21.05 14.71
C ILE A 155 1.37 -22.46 14.17
N LYS A 156 0.55 -23.32 14.79
CA LYS A 156 0.26 -24.65 14.31
C LYS A 156 -1.09 -24.68 13.60
N ILE A 157 -1.08 -25.19 12.38
CA ILE A 157 -2.26 -25.33 11.52
C ILE A 157 -2.54 -26.82 11.34
N SER A 158 -3.73 -27.28 11.72
CA SER A 158 -4.12 -28.72 11.61
C SER A 158 -5.36 -28.89 10.73
N LYS A 159 -5.43 -29.91 9.88
CA LYS A 159 -6.59 -30.18 9.02
C LYS A 159 -7.56 -31.18 9.66
N LEU A 160 -8.85 -30.89 9.64
CA LEU A 160 -9.90 -31.69 10.31
C LEU A 160 -10.47 -32.77 9.38
N ASP A 161 -10.75 -33.96 9.91
CA ASP A 161 -11.37 -35.10 9.20
C ASP A 161 -12.88 -34.90 9.08
N THR A 162 -13.46 -35.25 7.94
CA THR A 162 -14.87 -35.00 7.65
C THR A 162 -15.57 -36.31 7.25
N ASN A 163 -16.26 -36.98 8.19
CA ASN A 163 -17.35 -37.94 7.95
C ASN A 163 -18.05 -38.42 9.24
N HIS A 164 -19.31 -38.01 9.48
CA HIS A 164 -20.45 -38.94 9.69
C HIS A 164 -21.86 -38.28 9.71
N ASP A 165 -22.88 -39.13 9.59
CA ASP A 165 -24.30 -38.89 9.31
C ASP A 165 -25.21 -39.00 10.57
N LYS A 166 -26.29 -38.19 10.57
CA LYS A 166 -27.66 -38.30 11.15
C LYS A 166 -27.97 -39.25 12.34
N VAL A 167 -28.60 -38.70 13.39
CA VAL A 167 -29.73 -39.31 14.15
C VAL A 167 -30.66 -38.22 14.75
N GLU A 168 -31.98 -38.37 14.56
CA GLU A 168 -33.07 -37.62 15.23
C GLU A 168 -33.29 -38.08 16.68
N ASN A 169 -33.64 -37.19 17.62
CA ASN A 169 -34.57 -37.58 18.68
C ASN A 169 -35.37 -36.41 19.30
N THR A 170 -36.66 -36.67 19.50
CA THR A 170 -37.72 -35.82 20.06
C THR A 170 -37.81 -35.91 21.58
N SER A 171 -38.15 -34.82 22.29
CA SER A 171 -39.17 -34.79 23.38
C SER A 171 -39.32 -33.40 24.05
N ASN A 172 -40.57 -33.10 24.47
CA ASN A 172 -41.04 -31.86 25.10
C ASN A 172 -40.89 -31.89 26.63
N ASN A 173 -40.37 -30.81 27.23
CA ASN A 173 -40.86 -30.21 28.48
C ASN A 173 -40.30 -28.79 28.62
N ALA A 174 -40.99 -27.92 29.38
CA ALA A 174 -40.78 -26.47 29.45
C ALA A 174 -39.53 -26.03 30.26
N GLU A 175 -38.39 -26.68 30.03
CA GLU A 175 -37.11 -26.39 30.68
C GLU A 175 -36.07 -25.92 29.67
N GLU A 176 -35.16 -25.08 30.14
CA GLU A 176 -34.09 -24.44 29.37
C GLU A 176 -33.39 -25.46 28.44
N LYS A 177 -33.46 -25.26 27.12
CA LYS A 177 -32.94 -26.25 26.17
C LYS A 177 -31.42 -26.18 26.19
N VAL A 178 -30.77 -27.16 26.83
CA VAL A 178 -29.32 -27.30 26.84
C VAL A 178 -28.90 -28.19 25.66
N LEU A 179 -28.13 -27.63 24.74
CA LEU A 179 -27.54 -28.30 23.60
C LEU A 179 -26.05 -28.48 23.88
N ASP A 180 -25.65 -29.71 24.16
CA ASP A 180 -24.23 -30.08 24.20
C ASP A 180 -23.72 -30.19 22.77
N VAL A 181 -22.93 -29.21 22.37
CA VAL A 181 -22.40 -29.09 21.01
C VAL A 181 -21.11 -29.89 20.87
N THR A 182 -20.50 -30.36 21.96
CA THR A 182 -19.30 -31.19 21.89
C THR A 182 -19.58 -32.56 21.27
N VAL A 183 -20.78 -33.10 21.51
CA VAL A 183 -21.22 -34.42 21.01
C VAL A 183 -21.85 -34.41 19.62
N LEU A 184 -22.10 -33.22 19.04
CA LEU A 184 -22.66 -33.08 17.69
C LEU A 184 -21.58 -33.28 16.62
N ASP A 185 -21.96 -33.79 15.44
CA ASP A 185 -21.03 -33.85 14.30
C ASP A 185 -20.71 -32.43 13.81
N PRO A 186 -19.43 -32.03 13.68
CA PRO A 186 -19.02 -30.68 13.31
C PRO A 186 -19.71 -30.10 12.08
N ARG A 187 -20.05 -30.94 11.09
CA ARG A 187 -20.70 -30.50 9.84
C ARG A 187 -22.10 -29.97 10.05
N ILE A 188 -22.81 -30.49 11.06
CA ILE A 188 -24.18 -30.09 11.39
C ILE A 188 -24.25 -29.23 12.65
N LYS A 189 -23.13 -28.97 13.35
CA LYS A 189 -23.12 -28.17 14.59
C LYS A 189 -23.78 -26.82 14.40
N HIS A 190 -23.28 -26.04 13.44
CA HIS A 190 -23.81 -24.70 13.15
C HIS A 190 -25.25 -24.78 12.63
N GLU A 191 -25.55 -25.70 11.72
CA GLU A 191 -26.91 -25.89 11.19
C GLU A 191 -27.91 -26.28 12.29
N THR A 192 -27.51 -27.13 13.24
CA THR A 192 -28.34 -27.58 14.37
C THR A 192 -28.53 -26.44 15.36
N ILE A 193 -27.47 -25.71 15.71
CA ILE A 193 -27.54 -24.55 16.61
C ILE A 193 -28.44 -23.46 16.02
N PHE A 194 -28.30 -23.14 14.73
CA PHE A 194 -29.12 -22.15 14.05
C PHE A 194 -30.56 -22.64 13.89
N GLY A 195 -30.74 -23.92 13.57
CA GLY A 195 -32.05 -24.55 13.51
C GLY A 195 -32.78 -24.49 14.84
N GLU A 196 -32.09 -24.70 15.95
CA GLU A 196 -32.66 -24.60 17.30
C GLU A 196 -32.87 -23.16 17.75
N PHE A 197 -31.95 -22.25 17.42
CA PHE A 197 -32.13 -20.81 17.64
C PHE A 197 -33.36 -20.26 16.90
N ASN A 198 -33.58 -20.66 15.65
CA ASN A 198 -34.73 -20.24 14.84
C ASN A 198 -36.07 -20.76 15.35
N LYS A 199 -36.07 -21.81 16.18
CA LYS A 199 -37.27 -22.36 16.82
C LYS A 199 -37.58 -21.69 18.17
N LEU A 200 -36.70 -20.83 18.69
CA LEU A 200 -36.92 -20.15 19.97
C LEU A 200 -38.13 -19.22 19.90
N LYS A 201 -39.01 -19.30 20.90
CA LYS A 201 -40.10 -18.35 21.11
C LYS A 201 -39.63 -17.19 22.02
N PRO A 202 -40.20 -15.98 21.89
CA PRO A 202 -39.88 -14.87 22.79
C PRO A 202 -40.10 -15.26 24.26
N GLY A 203 -39.04 -15.17 25.07
CA GLY A 203 -39.04 -15.61 26.47
C GLY A 203 -38.35 -16.96 26.74
N ASN A 204 -37.97 -17.71 25.70
CA ASN A 204 -37.20 -18.94 25.82
C ASN A 204 -35.69 -18.69 25.55
N SER A 205 -34.84 -19.56 26.10
CA SER A 205 -33.39 -19.55 25.92
C SER A 205 -32.86 -20.91 25.44
N LEU A 206 -31.80 -20.87 24.64
CA LEU A 206 -30.97 -22.01 24.24
C LEU A 206 -29.63 -21.89 24.96
N VAL A 207 -29.21 -22.91 25.70
CA VAL A 207 -27.89 -22.96 26.35
C VAL A 207 -27.00 -23.90 25.55
N ILE A 208 -25.83 -23.43 25.14
CA ILE A 208 -24.83 -24.18 24.39
C ILE A 208 -23.68 -24.54 25.32
N LEU A 209 -23.28 -25.81 25.29
CA LEU A 209 -22.11 -26.33 26.00
C LEU A 209 -21.05 -26.71 24.95
N ASN A 210 -19.85 -26.16 25.11
CA ASN A 210 -18.76 -26.31 24.13
C ASN A 210 -17.42 -26.47 24.85
N ASP A 211 -16.46 -27.13 24.22
CA ASP A 211 -15.11 -27.38 24.73
C ASP A 211 -14.12 -26.22 24.43
N HIS A 212 -14.58 -25.19 23.70
CA HIS A 212 -13.82 -23.99 23.39
C HIS A 212 -14.74 -22.76 23.31
N ASN A 213 -14.16 -21.56 23.34
CA ASN A 213 -14.94 -20.32 23.35
C ASN A 213 -15.80 -20.18 22.08
N PRO A 214 -17.14 -20.17 22.18
CA PRO A 214 -18.04 -20.09 21.03
C PRO A 214 -18.20 -18.65 20.49
N ARG A 215 -17.29 -17.72 20.79
CA ARG A 215 -17.30 -16.34 20.26
C ARG A 215 -17.40 -16.25 18.72
N PRO A 216 -16.81 -17.16 17.91
CA PRO A 216 -17.05 -17.18 16.47
C PRO A 216 -18.53 -17.40 16.11
N LEU A 217 -19.22 -18.28 16.83
CA LEU A 217 -20.66 -18.54 16.67
C LEU A 217 -21.51 -17.31 17.02
N TYR A 218 -21.11 -16.51 18.02
CA TYR A 218 -21.75 -15.22 18.32
C TYR A 218 -21.73 -14.29 17.10
N PHE A 219 -20.57 -14.14 16.46
CA PHE A 219 -20.44 -13.30 15.27
C PHE A 219 -21.21 -13.87 14.09
N HIS A 220 -21.29 -15.20 13.97
CA HIS A 220 -22.09 -15.86 12.94
C HIS A 220 -23.60 -15.59 13.12
N LEU A 221 -24.14 -15.78 14.33
CA LEU A 221 -25.54 -15.46 14.64
C LEU A 221 -25.82 -13.96 14.47
N LEU A 222 -24.90 -13.09 14.87
CA LEU A 222 -25.02 -11.65 14.67
C LEU A 222 -25.06 -11.28 13.18
N ASN A 223 -24.25 -11.93 12.35
CA ASN A 223 -24.21 -11.70 10.91
C ASN A 223 -25.47 -12.22 10.20
N MET A 224 -26.04 -13.34 10.65
CA MET A 224 -27.23 -13.93 10.04
C MET A 224 -28.54 -13.32 10.51
N HIS A 225 -28.65 -12.99 11.79
CA HIS A 225 -29.91 -12.62 12.43
C HIS A 225 -29.93 -11.22 13.04
N GLY A 226 -28.80 -10.51 13.05
CA GLY A 226 -28.67 -9.19 13.69
C GLY A 226 -28.82 -9.26 15.21
N GLU A 227 -29.00 -8.11 15.86
CA GLU A 227 -29.07 -8.03 17.33
C GLU A 227 -30.44 -8.42 17.92
N ILE A 228 -31.09 -9.45 17.39
CA ILE A 228 -32.40 -9.91 17.89
C ILE A 228 -32.30 -10.82 19.14
N PHE A 229 -31.08 -11.08 19.62
CA PHE A 229 -30.81 -11.97 20.75
C PHE A 229 -29.81 -11.37 21.74
N ASN A 230 -29.78 -11.94 22.94
CA ASN A 230 -28.77 -11.70 23.97
C ASN A 230 -27.84 -12.92 24.05
N TRP A 231 -26.58 -12.65 24.36
CA TRP A 231 -25.51 -13.64 24.52
C TRP A 231 -24.88 -13.48 25.90
N GLU A 232 -25.02 -14.50 26.74
CA GLU A 232 -24.56 -14.51 28.13
C GLU A 232 -23.65 -15.72 28.36
N TYR A 233 -22.41 -15.48 28.83
CA TYR A 233 -21.56 -16.57 29.29
C TYR A 233 -22.00 -16.99 30.70
N LEU A 234 -22.35 -18.26 30.85
CA LEU A 234 -22.71 -18.86 32.14
C LEU A 234 -21.51 -19.51 32.82
N GLU A 235 -20.56 -20.01 32.03
CA GLU A 235 -19.30 -20.57 32.52
C GLU A 235 -18.19 -20.27 31.51
N GLU A 236 -17.11 -19.65 31.99
CA GLU A 236 -15.92 -19.28 31.21
C GLU A 236 -14.71 -19.99 31.83
N GLY A 237 -14.25 -21.07 31.19
CA GLY A 237 -13.12 -21.84 31.69
C GLY A 237 -12.31 -22.47 30.55
N PRO A 238 -11.04 -22.84 30.78
CA PRO A 238 -10.18 -23.36 29.71
C PRO A 238 -10.66 -24.72 29.18
N GLU A 239 -11.42 -25.50 29.97
CA GLU A 239 -11.91 -26.83 29.59
C GLU A 239 -13.37 -26.86 29.12
N TRP A 240 -14.23 -25.93 29.61
CA TRP A 240 -15.65 -25.91 29.27
C TRP A 240 -16.20 -24.49 29.18
N TRP A 241 -17.02 -24.26 28.17
CA TRP A 241 -17.71 -22.99 27.90
C TRP A 241 -19.21 -23.23 27.84
N LYS A 242 -19.97 -22.56 28.70
CA LYS A 242 -21.43 -22.58 28.68
C LYS A 242 -21.96 -21.20 28.32
N VAL A 243 -22.77 -21.12 27.27
CA VAL A 243 -23.33 -19.86 26.78
C VAL A 243 -24.83 -19.95 26.61
N ARG A 244 -25.56 -18.98 27.16
CA ARG A 244 -27.00 -18.81 26.98
C ARG A 244 -27.29 -17.81 25.86
N ILE A 245 -28.21 -18.19 24.99
CA ILE A 245 -28.74 -17.38 23.88
C ILE A 245 -30.25 -17.21 24.09
N SER A 246 -30.73 -15.97 24.18
CA SER A 246 -32.17 -15.68 24.38
C SER A 246 -32.66 -14.60 23.43
N LEU A 247 -33.87 -14.71 22.89
CA LEU A 247 -34.44 -13.69 22.01
C LEU A 247 -34.85 -12.43 22.80
N ARG A 248 -34.51 -11.25 22.28
CA ARG A 248 -34.91 -9.95 22.87
C ARG A 248 -36.44 -9.80 22.75
N LYS A 249 -37.12 -9.39 23.83
CA LYS A 249 -38.55 -9.05 23.76
C LYS A 249 -38.72 -7.86 22.80
N LYS A 250 -39.62 -7.99 21.80
CA LYS A 250 -40.01 -6.88 20.92
C LYS A 250 -40.47 -5.71 21.81
N LYS A 251 -39.69 -4.62 21.83
CA LYS A 251 -40.22 -3.31 22.21
C LYS A 251 -41.07 -2.83 21.03
N GLU A 252 -42.26 -2.34 21.34
CA GLU A 252 -43.19 -1.70 20.40
C GLU A 252 -42.48 -0.64 19.58
N GLU A 253 -42.95 -0.47 18.33
CA GLU A 253 -42.51 0.51 17.36
C GLU A 253 -42.28 1.88 18.01
N SER A 254 -41.01 2.27 18.15
CA SER A 254 -40.67 3.69 18.20
C SER A 254 -40.54 4.16 16.76
N THR A 255 -41.60 4.82 16.31
CA THR A 255 -41.65 5.80 15.22
C THR A 255 -40.27 6.34 14.83
N ALA A 256 -40.01 6.34 13.53
CA ALA A 256 -38.89 7.01 12.88
C ALA A 256 -38.44 8.28 13.62
N GLU A 257 -37.41 8.16 14.44
CA GLU A 257 -36.66 9.31 14.92
C GLU A 257 -35.82 9.79 13.73
N LYS A 258 -36.27 10.90 13.14
CA LYS A 258 -35.43 11.77 12.33
C LYS A 258 -34.20 12.10 13.18
N VAL A 259 -33.05 11.54 12.82
CA VAL A 259 -31.77 11.95 13.39
C VAL A 259 -31.43 13.31 12.77
N GLU A 260 -31.63 14.37 13.53
CA GLU A 260 -31.05 15.68 13.25
C GLU A 260 -29.53 15.61 13.43
N GLY A 261 -28.82 15.68 12.30
CA GLY A 261 -27.37 15.82 12.20
C GLY A 261 -26.99 15.84 10.72
N ASP A 262 -26.38 16.94 10.27
CA ASP A 262 -26.01 17.32 8.89
C ASP A 262 -25.99 16.15 7.87
N GLY A 263 -26.84 16.21 6.84
CA GLY A 263 -27.23 15.11 5.94
C GLY A 263 -26.15 14.49 5.03
N HIS A 264 -24.90 14.45 5.47
CA HIS A 264 -23.73 13.99 4.72
C HIS A 264 -23.05 12.74 5.31
N ILE A 265 -23.53 12.12 6.40
CA ILE A 265 -22.86 10.95 7.02
C ILE A 265 -23.62 9.64 6.73
N LEU A 266 -22.94 8.69 6.08
CA LEU A 266 -23.41 7.32 5.85
C LEU A 266 -22.76 6.37 6.86
N ASP A 267 -23.56 5.84 7.79
CA ASP A 267 -23.11 4.88 8.78
C ASP A 267 -23.08 3.46 8.20
N VAL A 268 -21.92 3.07 7.67
CA VAL A 268 -21.71 1.81 6.97
C VAL A 268 -21.82 0.61 7.91
N THR A 269 -21.66 0.83 9.22
CA THR A 269 -21.79 -0.20 10.25
C THR A 269 -23.22 -0.73 10.39
N LYS A 270 -24.21 0.08 10.01
CA LYS A 270 -25.65 -0.27 10.05
C LYS A 270 -26.13 -0.97 8.78
N LEU A 271 -25.28 -1.09 7.75
CA LEU A 271 -25.62 -1.73 6.48
C LEU A 271 -25.23 -3.21 6.49
N GLU A 272 -26.06 -4.05 5.87
CA GLU A 272 -25.74 -5.46 5.63
C GLU A 272 -24.42 -5.59 4.83
N PRO A 273 -23.53 -6.54 5.15
CA PRO A 273 -22.20 -6.64 4.52
C PRO A 273 -22.22 -6.63 2.99
N LYS A 274 -23.16 -7.36 2.37
CA LYS A 274 -23.30 -7.43 0.90
C LYS A 274 -23.79 -6.12 0.28
N ARG A 275 -24.44 -5.24 1.08
CA ARG A 275 -25.00 -3.96 0.65
C ARG A 275 -24.07 -2.78 0.91
N LYS A 276 -23.03 -2.92 1.74
CA LYS A 276 -22.08 -1.85 2.09
C LYS A 276 -21.51 -1.15 0.85
N HIS A 277 -20.76 -1.87 0.00
CA HIS A 277 -20.12 -1.25 -1.18
C HIS A 277 -21.13 -0.75 -2.22
N PRO A 278 -22.16 -1.52 -2.61
CA PRO A 278 -23.18 -1.04 -3.54
C PRO A 278 -23.85 0.27 -3.09
N THR A 279 -24.21 0.38 -1.80
CA THR A 279 -24.83 1.60 -1.27
C THR A 279 -23.88 2.79 -1.28
N ILE A 280 -22.59 2.59 -0.99
CA ILE A 280 -21.59 3.66 -1.05
C ILE A 280 -21.41 4.14 -2.50
N PHE A 281 -21.39 3.23 -3.47
CA PHE A 281 -21.25 3.60 -4.89
C PHE A 281 -22.49 4.34 -5.38
N GLU A 282 -23.68 3.89 -5.00
CA GLU A 282 -24.93 4.60 -5.29
C GLU A 282 -24.94 6.01 -4.70
N HIS A 283 -24.49 6.18 -3.45
CA HIS A 283 -24.34 7.52 -2.85
C HIS A 283 -23.36 8.38 -3.65
N PHE A 284 -22.20 7.83 -4.03
CA PHE A 284 -21.19 8.54 -4.80
C PHE A 284 -21.68 8.93 -6.21
N ASP A 285 -22.33 8.02 -6.92
CA ASP A 285 -22.82 8.23 -8.29
C ASP A 285 -23.89 9.34 -8.31
N ASN A 286 -24.69 9.44 -7.25
CA ASN A 286 -25.72 10.48 -7.05
C ASN A 286 -25.16 11.85 -6.62
N LEU A 287 -23.89 11.96 -6.22
CA LEU A 287 -23.29 13.26 -5.90
C LEU A 287 -23.18 14.14 -7.15
N LYS A 288 -23.39 15.45 -6.98
CA LYS A 288 -22.93 16.45 -7.95
C LYS A 288 -21.44 16.72 -7.78
N GLU A 289 -20.84 17.31 -8.80
CA GLU A 289 -19.44 17.72 -8.76
C GLU A 289 -19.16 18.66 -7.58
N GLY A 290 -18.13 18.34 -6.79
CA GLY A 290 -17.75 19.07 -5.58
C GLY A 290 -18.50 18.65 -4.31
N GLU A 291 -19.61 17.91 -4.42
CA GLU A 291 -20.33 17.38 -3.26
C GLU A 291 -19.59 16.19 -2.63
N TYR A 292 -19.89 15.94 -1.35
CA TYR A 292 -19.26 14.88 -0.58
C TYR A 292 -20.25 14.22 0.38
N PHE A 293 -19.88 13.04 0.84
CA PHE A 293 -20.43 12.40 2.02
C PHE A 293 -19.29 11.79 2.85
N VAL A 294 -19.58 11.41 4.08
CA VAL A 294 -18.64 10.82 5.02
C VAL A 294 -19.13 9.42 5.35
N ILE A 295 -18.30 8.41 5.14
CA ILE A 295 -18.56 7.08 5.64
C ILE A 295 -18.07 6.96 7.08
N HIS A 296 -18.87 6.30 7.91
CA HIS A 296 -18.48 5.86 9.25
C HIS A 296 -18.37 4.32 9.24
N ASN A 297 -17.20 3.80 9.59
CA ASN A 297 -16.87 2.38 9.52
C ASN A 297 -16.10 1.92 10.78
N ASP A 298 -16.16 0.62 11.08
CA ASP A 298 -15.52 -0.02 12.23
C ASP A 298 -14.08 -0.54 11.93
N HIS A 299 -13.64 -0.45 10.68
CA HIS A 299 -12.29 -0.80 10.22
C HIS A 299 -11.83 0.14 9.10
N ASP A 300 -10.53 0.08 8.75
CA ASP A 300 -9.97 0.87 7.65
C ASP A 300 -10.65 0.50 6.32
N PRO A 301 -11.37 1.44 5.65
CA PRO A 301 -12.02 1.18 4.37
C PRO A 301 -11.06 1.21 3.17
N LYS A 302 -9.75 0.97 3.36
CA LYS A 302 -8.76 0.85 2.29
C LYS A 302 -9.16 -0.08 1.12
N PRO A 303 -9.78 -1.27 1.31
CA PRO A 303 -10.24 -2.08 0.18
C PRO A 303 -11.29 -1.37 -0.69
N LEU A 304 -12.18 -0.61 -0.06
CA LEU A 304 -13.20 0.20 -0.73
C LEU A 304 -12.56 1.32 -1.57
N TYR A 305 -11.51 1.97 -1.08
CA TYR A 305 -10.75 2.97 -1.85
C TYR A 305 -10.26 2.40 -3.20
N TYR A 306 -9.59 1.24 -3.17
CA TYR A 306 -9.08 0.62 -4.39
C TYR A 306 -10.19 0.15 -5.33
N GLN A 307 -11.29 -0.35 -4.78
CA GLN A 307 -12.44 -0.74 -5.60
C GLN A 307 -13.07 0.48 -6.29
N MET A 308 -13.25 1.59 -5.57
CA MET A 308 -13.72 2.85 -6.18
C MET A 308 -12.76 3.34 -7.25
N LEU A 309 -11.45 3.30 -7.00
CA LEU A 309 -10.44 3.69 -7.98
C LEU A 309 -10.48 2.81 -9.24
N GLY A 310 -10.66 1.50 -9.08
CA GLY A 310 -10.76 0.55 -10.19
C GLY A 310 -12.03 0.70 -11.02
N GLU A 311 -13.18 0.95 -10.38
CA GLU A 311 -14.46 1.02 -11.09
C GLU A 311 -14.85 2.41 -11.59
N ARG A 312 -14.40 3.47 -10.90
CA ARG A 312 -14.78 4.86 -11.21
C ARG A 312 -13.59 5.73 -11.65
N GLY A 313 -12.36 5.24 -11.52
CA GLY A 313 -11.16 6.01 -11.83
C GLY A 313 -10.89 7.13 -10.83
N ASN A 314 -10.04 8.09 -11.21
CA ASN A 314 -9.59 9.17 -10.32
C ASN A 314 -10.58 10.35 -10.20
N VAL A 315 -11.88 10.08 -10.16
CA VAL A 315 -12.94 11.12 -10.14
C VAL A 315 -13.37 11.54 -8.73
N PHE A 316 -12.67 11.08 -7.70
CA PHE A 316 -12.98 11.36 -6.30
C PHE A 316 -11.74 11.72 -5.48
N SER A 317 -11.95 12.40 -4.35
CA SER A 317 -10.93 12.58 -3.31
C SER A 317 -11.29 11.78 -2.06
N TRP A 318 -10.26 11.33 -1.34
CA TRP A 318 -10.38 10.45 -0.17
C TRP A 318 -9.66 11.09 1.02
N GLU A 319 -10.42 11.44 2.06
CA GLU A 319 -9.90 12.20 3.20
C GLU A 319 -10.26 11.49 4.52
N TYR A 320 -9.27 11.10 5.33
CA TYR A 320 -9.49 10.48 6.63
C TYR A 320 -9.74 11.55 7.69
N LEU A 321 -11.00 11.70 8.08
CA LEU A 321 -11.39 12.60 9.17
C LEU A 321 -11.00 12.00 10.53
N GLU A 322 -11.21 10.70 10.70
CA GLU A 322 -10.89 9.95 11.92
C GLU A 322 -10.19 8.63 11.55
N GLN A 323 -9.06 8.37 12.21
CA GLN A 323 -8.23 7.17 12.05
C GLN A 323 -8.06 6.55 13.45
N GLY A 324 -8.73 5.44 13.74
CA GLY A 324 -8.70 4.84 15.07
C GLY A 324 -8.90 3.33 15.02
N PRO A 325 -8.41 2.57 16.02
CA PRO A 325 -8.53 1.11 16.02
C PRO A 325 -9.99 0.63 16.13
N LYS A 326 -10.92 1.52 16.51
CA LYS A 326 -12.36 1.22 16.65
C LYS A 326 -13.24 1.92 15.60
N TRP A 327 -12.87 3.14 15.19
CA TRP A 327 -13.72 3.96 14.32
C TRP A 327 -12.90 4.64 13.24
N TRP A 328 -13.47 4.65 12.05
CA TRP A 328 -12.92 5.27 10.86
C TRP A 328 -13.99 6.18 10.26
N LYS A 329 -13.64 7.44 10.03
CA LYS A 329 -14.47 8.38 9.28
C LYS A 329 -13.72 8.83 8.06
N VAL A 330 -14.28 8.56 6.88
CA VAL A 330 -13.67 8.94 5.61
C VAL A 330 -14.63 9.78 4.82
N LYS A 331 -14.18 10.96 4.41
CA LYS A 331 -14.90 11.85 3.51
C LYS A 331 -14.56 11.50 2.07
N ILE A 332 -15.59 11.20 1.30
CA ILE A 332 -15.54 10.87 -0.12
C ILE A 332 -16.21 12.03 -0.87
N ARG A 333 -15.43 12.75 -1.68
CA ARG A 333 -15.92 13.89 -2.46
C ARG A 333 -15.79 13.60 -3.94
N LYS A 334 -16.82 13.93 -4.73
CA LYS A 334 -16.77 13.89 -6.19
C LYS A 334 -16.00 15.12 -6.70
N ARG A 335 -14.98 14.90 -7.52
CA ARG A 335 -14.19 15.99 -8.09
C ARG A 335 -15.01 16.79 -9.08
N LYS A 336 -14.62 18.05 -9.29
CA LYS A 336 -15.11 18.84 -10.43
C LYS A 336 -14.46 18.37 -11.72
N ALA A 337 -15.16 18.51 -12.85
CA ALA A 337 -14.58 18.21 -14.15
C ALA A 337 -13.32 19.07 -14.38
N GLY A 338 -12.20 18.42 -14.71
CA GLY A 338 -10.89 19.06 -14.88
C GLY A 338 -10.12 19.35 -13.58
N GLU A 339 -10.62 18.92 -12.42
CA GLU A 339 -9.89 19.04 -11.14
C GLU A 339 -8.86 17.91 -10.99
N GLU A 340 -7.58 18.27 -11.06
CA GLU A 340 -6.45 17.35 -10.91
C GLU A 340 -6.00 17.20 -9.45
N ASP A 341 -5.29 16.12 -9.16
CA ASP A 341 -4.63 15.93 -7.86
C ASP A 341 -3.52 16.96 -7.68
N ALA A 342 -3.38 17.45 -6.45
CA ALA A 342 -2.24 18.28 -6.11
C ALA A 342 -0.95 17.47 -6.30
N THR A 343 0.02 18.09 -6.97
CA THR A 343 1.34 17.51 -7.20
C THR A 343 2.18 17.57 -5.92
N LEU A 344 3.24 16.77 -5.80
CA LEU A 344 4.12 16.80 -4.63
C LEU A 344 4.73 18.18 -4.41
N GLY A 345 5.10 18.85 -5.50
CA GLY A 345 5.63 20.20 -5.49
C GLY A 345 4.62 21.20 -4.93
N GLU A 346 3.35 21.11 -5.35
CA GLU A 346 2.30 21.99 -4.81
C GLU A 346 2.01 21.71 -3.33
N ILE A 347 2.03 20.43 -2.93
CA ILE A 347 1.82 20.05 -1.52
C ILE A 347 2.95 20.61 -0.64
N ALA A 348 4.21 20.40 -1.05
CA ALA A 348 5.38 20.90 -0.32
C ALA A 348 5.47 22.43 -0.32
N ALA A 349 5.08 23.09 -1.42
CA ALA A 349 5.09 24.55 -1.50
C ALA A 349 4.03 25.20 -0.60
N ARG A 350 2.90 24.51 -0.35
CA ARG A 350 1.87 24.93 0.60
C ARG A 350 2.28 24.70 2.04
N ASP A 351 2.91 23.55 2.31
CA ASP A 351 3.39 23.20 3.64
C ASP A 351 4.64 22.32 3.58
N LEU A 352 5.80 22.94 3.84
CA LEU A 352 7.09 22.25 3.78
C LEU A 352 7.19 21.10 4.79
N ARG A 353 6.39 21.10 5.87
CA ARG A 353 6.36 19.98 6.83
C ARG A 353 5.99 18.65 6.15
N LYS A 354 5.15 18.71 5.12
CA LYS A 354 4.75 17.54 4.32
C LYS A 354 5.89 16.96 3.49
N ALA A 355 6.93 17.75 3.20
CA ALA A 355 8.12 17.25 2.52
C ALA A 355 8.88 16.18 3.33
N GLN A 356 8.78 16.21 4.66
CA GLN A 356 9.38 15.16 5.51
C GLN A 356 8.71 13.81 5.31
N VAL A 357 7.40 13.80 5.07
CA VAL A 357 6.67 12.57 4.70
C VAL A 357 7.18 12.06 3.36
N PHE A 358 7.33 12.93 2.36
CA PHE A 358 7.89 12.54 1.06
C PHE A 358 9.30 11.95 1.20
N LYS A 359 10.19 12.59 1.96
CA LYS A 359 11.55 12.10 2.22
C LYS A 359 11.54 10.72 2.88
N LYS A 360 10.68 10.50 3.88
CA LYS A 360 10.53 9.20 4.56
C LYS A 360 10.17 8.06 3.59
N TYR A 361 9.36 8.35 2.58
CA TYR A 361 8.97 7.39 1.54
C TYR A 361 9.88 7.43 0.29
N GLY A 362 10.95 8.24 0.32
CA GLY A 362 11.85 8.48 -0.81
C GLY A 362 11.17 9.12 -2.02
N LEU A 363 10.04 9.79 -1.84
CA LEU A 363 9.31 10.45 -2.92
C LEU A 363 9.99 11.78 -3.29
N ASP A 364 10.50 11.86 -4.51
CA ASP A 364 11.23 13.01 -5.04
C ASP A 364 10.28 14.19 -5.32
N PHE A 365 10.01 15.01 -4.30
CA PHE A 365 9.13 16.18 -4.40
C PHE A 365 9.81 17.41 -5.03
N TYR A 366 11.14 17.40 -5.15
CA TYR A 366 11.95 18.55 -5.55
C TYR A 366 12.20 18.56 -7.07
N CYS A 367 12.55 17.42 -7.68
CA CYS A 367 12.75 17.27 -9.13
C CYS A 367 11.57 16.59 -9.84
N LYS A 368 10.86 15.67 -9.17
CA LYS A 368 9.61 15.07 -9.68
C LYS A 368 8.36 15.73 -9.08
N GLY A 369 8.49 16.96 -8.60
CA GLY A 369 7.41 17.71 -7.95
C GLY A 369 6.17 17.94 -8.81
N LYS A 370 6.26 17.83 -10.15
CA LYS A 370 5.10 17.89 -11.08
C LYS A 370 4.24 16.63 -11.08
N LYS A 371 4.68 15.53 -10.46
CA LYS A 371 3.89 14.30 -10.31
C LYS A 371 3.04 14.33 -9.05
N THR A 372 1.96 13.58 -9.05
CA THR A 372 1.06 13.39 -7.90
C THR A 372 1.57 12.31 -6.95
N VAL A 373 1.03 12.29 -5.73
CA VAL A 373 1.36 11.24 -4.73
C VAL A 373 1.01 9.86 -5.27
N LYS A 374 -0.13 9.74 -5.96
CA LYS A 374 -0.58 8.47 -6.57
C LYS A 374 0.39 7.95 -7.62
N GLU A 375 0.83 8.80 -8.55
CA GLU A 375 1.75 8.40 -9.62
C GLU A 375 3.09 7.92 -9.06
N LEU A 376 3.70 8.67 -8.14
CA LEU A 376 4.98 8.27 -7.57
C LEU A 376 4.88 7.08 -6.61
N CYS A 377 3.76 6.92 -5.91
CA CYS A 377 3.51 5.71 -5.13
C CYS A 377 3.39 4.48 -6.05
N ALA A 378 2.69 4.59 -7.18
CA ALA A 378 2.57 3.52 -8.16
C ALA A 378 3.94 3.13 -8.76
N GLU A 379 4.77 4.12 -9.12
CA GLU A 379 6.14 3.89 -9.62
C GLU A 379 7.03 3.16 -8.60
N LYS A 380 6.86 3.44 -7.31
CA LYS A 380 7.67 2.84 -6.23
C LYS A 380 7.06 1.60 -5.58
N GLY A 381 5.86 1.20 -5.99
CA GLY A 381 5.12 0.12 -5.32
C GLY A 381 4.72 0.45 -3.87
N LEU A 382 4.54 1.73 -3.55
CA LEU A 382 4.12 2.21 -2.24
C LEU A 382 2.59 2.24 -2.11
N ASP A 383 2.13 2.06 -0.88
CA ASP A 383 0.72 2.23 -0.54
C ASP A 383 0.36 3.71 -0.41
N VAL A 384 -0.32 4.24 -1.43
CA VAL A 384 -0.77 5.64 -1.46
C VAL A 384 -1.65 6.02 -0.27
N THR A 385 -2.50 5.11 0.23
CA THR A 385 -3.41 5.42 1.33
C THR A 385 -2.64 5.69 2.62
N LYS A 386 -1.53 4.98 2.84
CA LYS A 386 -0.64 5.19 3.99
C LYS A 386 0.08 6.55 3.90
N VAL A 387 0.58 6.90 2.71
CA VAL A 387 1.25 8.19 2.49
C VAL A 387 0.25 9.34 2.69
N GLU A 388 -0.95 9.24 2.12
CA GLU A 388 -2.00 10.25 2.28
C GLU A 388 -2.46 10.39 3.74
N GLN A 389 -2.55 9.28 4.49
CA GLN A 389 -2.84 9.31 5.93
C GLN A 389 -1.77 10.09 6.71
N GLU A 390 -0.48 9.82 6.47
CA GLU A 390 0.60 10.55 7.16
C GLU A 390 0.63 12.03 6.77
N LEU A 391 0.39 12.37 5.51
CA LEU A 391 0.27 13.77 5.06
C LEU A 391 -0.87 14.53 5.77
N GLN A 392 -1.99 13.84 6.05
CA GLN A 392 -3.12 14.42 6.78
C GLN A 392 -2.85 14.51 8.29
N GLN A 393 -2.01 13.65 8.85
CA GLN A 393 -1.60 13.74 10.26
C GLN A 393 -0.78 15.01 10.52
N VAL A 394 0.08 15.41 9.57
CA VAL A 394 0.83 16.68 9.64
C VAL A 394 -0.08 17.90 9.76
N ASP A 395 -1.28 17.86 9.16
CA ASP A 395 -2.26 18.96 9.26
C ASP A 395 -2.82 19.10 10.69
N LYS A 396 -2.85 18.01 11.47
CA LYS A 396 -3.37 17.97 12.84
C LYS A 396 -2.32 18.37 13.89
N GLU A 397 -1.05 18.33 13.54
CA GLU A 397 0.05 18.77 14.42
C GLU A 397 0.07 20.31 14.51
N GLN A 398 -0.27 20.83 15.70
CA GLN A 398 -0.10 22.25 16.03
C GLN A 398 1.39 22.57 16.13
N SER A 399 1.98 23.01 15.02
CA SER A 399 3.35 23.53 14.98
C SER A 399 3.37 24.92 14.35
N HIS A 400 4.19 25.78 14.92
CA HIS A 400 4.37 27.18 14.54
C HIS A 400 4.91 27.31 13.11
N SER A 401 4.23 28.15 12.31
CA SER A 401 4.64 28.77 11.04
C SER A 401 5.69 28.02 10.20
N SER A 402 5.24 27.17 9.27
CA SER A 402 6.05 26.89 8.08
C SER A 402 6.23 28.18 7.27
N MET A 403 7.46 28.43 6.79
CA MET A 403 7.73 29.58 5.92
C MET A 403 6.91 29.43 4.64
N ARG A 404 6.08 30.44 4.34
CA ARG A 404 5.24 30.46 3.14
C ARG A 404 6.02 31.03 1.96
N TYR A 405 6.99 30.26 1.46
CA TYR A 405 7.78 30.65 0.28
C TYR A 405 6.90 30.96 -0.93
N ASN A 406 5.71 30.34 -1.02
CA ASN A 406 4.75 30.61 -2.07
C ASN A 406 4.14 32.03 -2.02
N ASP A 407 4.31 32.78 -0.94
CA ASP A 407 3.83 34.16 -0.82
C ASP A 407 4.92 35.19 -1.14
N TRP A 408 6.17 34.76 -1.35
CA TRP A 408 7.29 35.65 -1.61
C TRP A 408 7.32 36.17 -3.05
N SER A 409 7.84 37.39 -3.23
CA SER A 409 8.11 37.93 -4.56
C SER A 409 9.29 37.18 -5.21
N LEU A 410 9.28 37.08 -6.53
CA LEU A 410 10.26 36.25 -7.25
C LEU A 410 11.69 36.80 -7.17
N ASP A 411 11.83 38.13 -7.13
CA ASP A 411 13.11 38.80 -6.93
C ASP A 411 13.70 38.50 -5.55
N PHE A 412 12.87 38.57 -4.50
CA PHE A 412 13.28 38.21 -3.14
C PHE A 412 13.58 36.72 -2.98
N LEU A 413 12.77 35.84 -3.58
CA LEU A 413 13.00 34.39 -3.53
C LEU A 413 14.32 34.01 -4.22
N ALA A 414 14.62 34.61 -5.37
CA ALA A 414 15.92 34.41 -6.04
C ALA A 414 17.09 34.90 -5.15
N ASP A 415 16.97 36.06 -4.51
CA ASP A 415 17.99 36.55 -3.57
C ASP A 415 18.14 35.64 -2.35
N PHE A 416 17.05 35.10 -1.83
CA PHE A 416 17.09 34.16 -0.71
C PHE A 416 17.83 32.87 -1.09
N ILE A 417 17.55 32.30 -2.27
CA ILE A 417 18.20 31.07 -2.74
C ILE A 417 19.72 31.27 -2.82
N VAL A 418 20.17 32.40 -3.39
CA VAL A 418 21.61 32.71 -3.49
C VAL A 418 22.25 32.89 -2.10
N ASN A 419 21.61 33.69 -1.24
CA ASN A 419 22.18 34.05 0.06
C ASN A 419 22.11 32.91 1.10
N THR A 420 21.24 31.93 0.89
CA THR A 420 21.04 30.80 1.80
C THR A 420 21.68 29.54 1.24
N HIS A 421 21.15 29.02 0.13
CA HIS A 421 21.52 27.72 -0.41
C HIS A 421 22.83 27.76 -1.21
N HIS A 422 22.97 28.71 -2.14
CA HIS A 422 24.21 28.78 -2.94
C HIS A 422 25.41 29.14 -2.08
N SER A 423 25.21 30.06 -1.13
CA SER A 423 26.25 30.46 -0.17
C SER A 423 26.65 29.29 0.74
N PHE A 424 25.69 28.47 1.18
CA PHE A 424 25.97 27.25 1.92
C PHE A 424 26.75 26.24 1.06
N ALA A 425 26.29 25.93 -0.15
CA ALA A 425 26.97 25.00 -1.04
C ALA A 425 28.41 25.46 -1.37
N LYS A 426 28.60 26.71 -1.80
CA LYS A 426 29.92 27.28 -2.11
C LYS A 426 30.90 27.22 -0.94
N LYS A 427 30.39 27.37 0.29
CA LYS A 427 31.21 27.26 1.51
C LYS A 427 31.63 25.82 1.80
N ASN A 428 30.74 24.85 1.61
CA ASN A 428 30.97 23.47 2.07
C ASN A 428 31.55 22.54 1.00
N LEU A 429 31.27 22.78 -0.29
CA LEU A 429 31.74 21.90 -1.38
C LEU A 429 33.25 21.70 -1.41
N PRO A 430 34.12 22.73 -1.24
CA PRO A 430 35.57 22.53 -1.24
C PRO A 430 36.05 21.60 -0.12
N ASP A 431 35.46 21.73 1.07
CA ASP A 431 35.77 20.88 2.21
C ASP A 431 35.28 19.45 1.95
N ILE A 432 34.06 19.29 1.42
CA ILE A 432 33.49 17.99 1.04
C ILE A 432 34.38 17.26 0.03
N GLN A 433 34.85 17.94 -1.02
CA GLN A 433 35.77 17.36 -2.01
C GLN A 433 37.09 16.92 -1.36
N THR A 434 37.68 17.78 -0.53
CA THR A 434 38.93 17.51 0.18
C THR A 434 38.80 16.30 1.10
N TYR A 435 37.71 16.22 1.88
CA TYR A 435 37.47 15.09 2.77
C TYR A 435 37.14 13.80 2.00
N ALA A 436 36.38 13.87 0.91
CA ALA A 436 36.08 12.71 0.08
C ALA A 436 37.36 12.08 -0.49
N ALA A 437 38.26 12.90 -1.04
CA ALA A 437 39.55 12.44 -1.54
C ALA A 437 40.40 11.80 -0.43
N LYS A 438 40.52 12.47 0.73
CA LYS A 438 41.32 11.99 1.87
C LYS A 438 40.77 10.69 2.46
N VAL A 439 39.45 10.60 2.62
CA VAL A 439 38.78 9.41 3.17
C VAL A 439 38.94 8.24 2.20
N PHE A 440 38.79 8.46 0.90
CA PHE A 440 39.07 7.44 -0.11
C PHE A 440 40.53 6.98 -0.09
N GLU A 441 41.49 7.91 -0.01
CA GLU A 441 42.93 7.59 0.04
C GLU A 441 43.29 6.68 1.22
N VAL A 442 42.74 6.96 2.40
CA VAL A 442 43.07 6.23 3.63
C VAL A 442 42.25 4.93 3.79
N HIS A 443 40.95 4.98 3.48
CA HIS A 443 40.02 3.89 3.78
C HIS A 443 39.57 3.10 2.56
N GLY A 444 39.86 3.54 1.33
CA GLY A 444 39.34 2.94 0.10
C GLY A 444 39.75 1.49 -0.15
N ALA A 445 40.83 1.01 0.47
CA ALA A 445 41.21 -0.40 0.42
C ALA A 445 40.28 -1.30 1.26
N SER A 446 39.80 -0.81 2.40
CA SER A 446 38.88 -1.52 3.30
C SER A 446 37.41 -1.25 2.98
N HIS A 447 37.12 -0.10 2.36
CA HIS A 447 35.80 0.41 2.03
C HIS A 447 35.75 0.75 0.53
N PRO A 448 35.57 -0.24 -0.36
CA PRO A 448 35.67 -0.07 -1.81
C PRO A 448 34.61 0.88 -2.39
N GLU A 449 33.47 1.05 -1.71
CA GLU A 449 32.42 2.01 -2.07
C GLU A 449 32.93 3.46 -2.06
N LEU A 450 33.96 3.77 -1.26
CA LEU A 450 34.51 5.13 -1.15
C LEU A 450 35.09 5.65 -2.47
N LYS A 451 35.54 4.75 -3.35
CA LYS A 451 35.95 5.16 -4.70
C LYS A 451 34.78 5.80 -5.44
N LYS A 452 33.61 5.14 -5.39
CA LYS A 452 32.41 5.62 -6.04
C LYS A 452 31.89 6.89 -5.37
N VAL A 453 31.89 6.94 -4.04
CA VAL A 453 31.55 8.16 -3.27
C VAL A 453 32.42 9.35 -3.70
N HIS A 454 33.73 9.16 -3.82
CA HIS A 454 34.64 10.22 -4.26
C HIS A 454 34.32 10.71 -5.68
N GLU A 455 34.13 9.78 -6.64
CA GLU A 455 33.75 10.13 -8.02
C GLU A 455 32.41 10.89 -8.09
N LEU A 456 31.42 10.46 -7.31
CA LEU A 456 30.11 11.11 -7.22
C LEU A 456 30.23 12.51 -6.63
N VAL A 457 31.01 12.69 -5.56
CA VAL A 457 31.24 13.99 -4.92
C VAL A 457 31.91 14.97 -5.88
N GLU A 458 32.92 14.52 -6.63
CA GLU A 458 33.57 15.35 -7.64
C GLU A 458 32.59 15.79 -8.72
N PHE A 459 31.78 14.87 -9.22
CA PHE A 459 30.78 15.19 -10.24
C PHE A 459 29.74 16.19 -9.73
N ILE A 460 29.15 15.92 -8.55
CA ILE A 460 28.14 16.77 -7.90
C ILE A 460 28.71 18.17 -7.65
N SER A 461 29.91 18.27 -7.08
CA SER A 461 30.51 19.56 -6.73
C SER A 461 30.77 20.42 -7.96
N ASN A 462 31.32 19.83 -9.02
CA ASN A 462 31.61 20.53 -10.26
C ASN A 462 30.33 20.97 -10.99
N ASN A 463 29.34 20.07 -11.10
CA ASN A 463 28.07 20.40 -11.77
C ASN A 463 27.30 21.48 -11.01
N LEU A 464 27.15 21.33 -9.69
CA LEU A 464 26.44 22.29 -8.86
C LEU A 464 27.09 23.68 -8.90
N SER A 465 28.42 23.75 -8.85
CA SER A 465 29.14 25.03 -8.93
C SER A 465 28.89 25.78 -10.25
N ILE A 466 28.84 25.05 -11.37
CA ILE A 466 28.54 25.62 -12.69
C ILE A 466 27.09 26.08 -12.78
N ASN A 467 26.14 25.23 -12.37
CA ASN A 467 24.71 25.55 -12.45
C ASN A 467 24.38 26.79 -11.61
N MET A 468 24.84 26.84 -10.35
CA MET A 468 24.64 28.01 -9.48
C MET A 468 25.23 29.30 -10.06
N ALA A 469 26.39 29.21 -10.72
CA ALA A 469 27.00 30.37 -11.37
C ALA A 469 26.16 30.86 -12.55
N ASN A 470 25.66 29.95 -13.38
CA ASN A 470 24.76 30.27 -14.49
C ASN A 470 23.45 30.87 -13.98
N GLU A 471 22.89 30.32 -12.90
CA GLU A 471 21.67 30.83 -12.29
C GLU A 471 21.84 32.27 -11.78
N GLU A 472 22.93 32.54 -11.07
CA GLU A 472 23.24 33.85 -10.50
C GLU A 472 23.55 34.92 -11.56
N GLN A 473 24.24 34.54 -12.64
CA GLN A 473 24.73 35.47 -13.66
C GLN A 473 23.74 35.69 -14.80
N GLU A 474 22.93 34.69 -15.13
CA GLU A 474 22.05 34.71 -16.30
C GLU A 474 20.57 34.58 -15.93
N LEU A 475 20.19 33.48 -15.26
CA LEU A 475 18.78 33.13 -15.07
C LEU A 475 18.05 34.07 -14.11
N PHE A 476 18.55 34.24 -12.88
CA PHE A 476 17.92 35.08 -11.87
C PHE A 476 17.87 36.55 -12.26
N PRO A 477 18.91 37.15 -12.88
CA PRO A 477 18.81 38.50 -13.44
C PRO A 477 17.66 38.67 -14.44
N LYS A 478 17.43 37.69 -15.34
CA LYS A 478 16.31 37.74 -16.30
C LYS A 478 14.96 37.68 -15.60
N ILE A 479 14.81 36.82 -14.59
CA ILE A 479 13.59 36.77 -13.76
C ILE A 479 13.34 38.15 -13.11
N LYS A 480 14.37 38.74 -12.48
CA LYS A 480 14.26 40.06 -11.85
C LYS A 480 13.94 41.18 -12.85
N GLN A 481 14.44 41.09 -14.08
CA GLN A 481 14.11 42.03 -15.14
C GLN A 481 12.61 41.95 -15.51
N LEU A 482 12.07 40.75 -15.69
CA LEU A 482 10.65 40.54 -16.03
C LEU A 482 9.70 40.92 -14.89
N VAL A 483 10.13 40.78 -13.64
CA VAL A 483 9.36 41.28 -12.47
C VAL A 483 9.24 42.81 -12.51
N LYS A 484 10.33 43.51 -12.88
CA LYS A 484 10.38 44.98 -12.93
C LYS A 484 9.67 45.56 -14.14
N ASP A 485 9.77 44.91 -15.30
CA ASP A 485 9.20 45.39 -16.55
C ASP A 485 8.32 44.32 -17.23
N LYS A 486 6.99 44.46 -17.03
CA LYS A 486 6.00 43.58 -17.66
C LYS A 486 5.86 43.79 -19.17
N THR A 487 6.41 44.88 -19.71
CA THR A 487 6.40 45.18 -21.16
C THR A 487 7.59 44.58 -21.89
N ALA A 488 8.45 43.84 -21.18
CA ALA A 488 9.61 43.20 -21.74
C ALA A 488 9.30 42.39 -23.02
N PRO A 489 10.25 42.31 -23.97
CA PRO A 489 10.04 41.62 -25.24
C PRO A 489 9.72 40.13 -25.06
N GLN A 490 8.92 39.60 -25.98
CA GLN A 490 8.60 38.17 -26.03
C GLN A 490 9.85 37.29 -26.14
N THR A 491 10.89 37.76 -26.82
CA THR A 491 12.18 37.05 -26.95
C THR A 491 12.86 36.81 -25.60
N LEU A 492 12.72 37.71 -24.63
CA LEU A 492 13.24 37.52 -23.27
C LEU A 492 12.48 36.42 -22.54
N ARG A 493 11.15 36.36 -22.69
CA ARG A 493 10.31 35.29 -22.11
C ARG A 493 10.64 33.92 -22.69
N GLU A 494 10.89 33.86 -24.00
CA GLU A 494 11.28 32.62 -24.68
C GLU A 494 12.67 32.16 -24.24
N SER A 495 13.64 33.07 -24.12
CA SER A 495 14.97 32.77 -23.56
C SER A 495 14.87 32.25 -22.13
N LEU A 496 14.10 32.93 -21.28
CA LEU A 496 13.86 32.49 -19.89
C LEU A 496 13.30 31.08 -19.86
N LYS A 497 12.29 30.78 -20.70
CA LYS A 497 11.69 29.44 -20.75
C LYS A 497 12.69 28.37 -21.18
N ALA A 498 13.54 28.68 -22.16
CA ALA A 498 14.58 27.76 -22.61
C ALA A 498 15.61 27.48 -21.50
N GLU A 499 16.06 28.52 -20.81
CA GLU A 499 17.01 28.41 -19.69
C GLU A 499 16.42 27.63 -18.51
N ILE A 500 15.19 27.95 -18.08
CA ILE A 500 14.48 27.16 -17.05
C ILE A 500 14.39 25.68 -17.45
N THR A 501 14.10 25.39 -18.72
CA THR A 501 14.00 24.01 -19.20
C THR A 501 15.35 23.29 -19.14
N ALA A 502 16.45 23.98 -19.48
CA ALA A 502 17.79 23.45 -19.38
C ALA A 502 18.17 23.17 -17.91
N THR A 503 17.98 24.15 -17.04
CA THR A 503 18.24 24.04 -15.59
C THR A 503 17.42 22.92 -14.94
N GLU A 504 16.12 22.79 -15.24
CA GLU A 504 15.29 21.67 -14.74
C GLU A 504 15.84 20.30 -15.19
N ASN A 505 16.46 20.20 -16.36
CA ASN A 505 17.08 18.95 -16.82
C ASN A 505 18.41 18.67 -16.11
N GLU A 506 19.22 19.71 -15.86
CA GLU A 506 20.42 19.61 -15.03
C GLU A 506 20.06 19.15 -13.62
N HIS A 507 18.98 19.67 -13.03
CA HIS A 507 18.47 19.23 -11.71
C HIS A 507 18.05 17.76 -11.69
N LYS A 508 17.45 17.24 -12.77
CA LYS A 508 17.12 15.81 -12.88
C LYS A 508 18.38 14.94 -12.93
N VAL A 509 19.44 15.42 -13.59
CA VAL A 509 20.73 14.73 -13.63
C VAL A 509 21.35 14.73 -12.23
N LEU A 510 21.44 15.90 -11.59
CA LEU A 510 21.95 16.05 -10.22
C LEU A 510 21.21 15.16 -9.22
N SER A 511 19.87 15.09 -9.29
CA SER A 511 19.05 14.24 -8.41
C SER A 511 19.42 12.76 -8.50
N ARG A 512 19.79 12.24 -9.69
CA ARG A 512 20.24 10.85 -9.84
C ARG A 512 21.57 10.62 -9.13
N TYR A 513 22.52 11.54 -9.27
CA TYR A 513 23.81 11.44 -8.59
C TYR A 513 23.68 11.55 -7.07
N LEU A 514 22.77 12.39 -6.57
CA LEU A 514 22.43 12.43 -5.14
C LEU A 514 21.83 11.10 -4.66
N GLN A 515 20.92 10.50 -5.43
CA GLN A 515 20.34 9.18 -5.10
C GLN A 515 21.41 8.08 -5.08
N ASP A 516 22.31 8.06 -6.06
CA ASP A 516 23.43 7.12 -6.09
C ASP A 516 24.33 7.33 -4.85
N LEU A 517 24.67 8.58 -4.53
CA LEU A 517 25.48 8.91 -3.35
C LEU A 517 24.81 8.47 -2.05
N HIS A 518 23.50 8.70 -1.92
CA HIS A 518 22.70 8.26 -0.78
C HIS A 518 22.73 6.74 -0.63
N GLN A 519 22.65 5.99 -1.75
CA GLN A 519 22.70 4.53 -1.74
C GLN A 519 24.09 3.99 -1.39
N GLU A 520 25.14 4.50 -2.04
CA GLU A 520 26.53 4.09 -1.81
C GLU A 520 26.96 4.32 -0.36
N THR A 521 26.53 5.44 0.24
CA THR A 521 26.80 5.78 1.65
C THR A 521 25.83 5.12 2.64
N LYS A 522 24.87 4.30 2.16
CA LYS A 522 23.81 3.68 2.98
C LYS A 522 23.08 4.70 3.86
N ALA A 523 22.55 5.74 3.23
CA ALA A 523 21.93 6.89 3.88
C ALA A 523 22.88 7.63 4.85
N TYR A 524 24.14 7.79 4.44
CA TYR A 524 25.21 8.40 5.24
C TYR A 524 25.43 7.70 6.59
N SER A 525 25.30 6.38 6.62
CA SER A 525 25.59 5.58 7.82
C SER A 525 27.09 5.45 8.03
N VAL A 526 27.58 5.91 9.18
CA VAL A 526 29.02 5.92 9.50
C VAL A 526 29.44 4.52 10.01
N PRO A 527 30.48 3.89 9.42
CA PRO A 527 30.95 2.57 9.87
C PRO A 527 31.71 2.64 11.20
N GLU A 528 31.83 1.51 11.91
CA GLU A 528 32.45 1.45 13.24
C GLU A 528 33.95 1.82 13.25
N ASP A 529 34.64 1.58 12.15
CA ASP A 529 36.07 1.90 11.97
C ASP A 529 36.30 3.29 11.34
N ALA A 530 35.25 4.10 11.22
CA ALA A 530 35.32 5.45 10.70
C ALA A 530 36.19 6.35 11.57
N CYS A 531 37.16 7.02 10.95
CA CYS A 531 37.89 8.11 11.61
C CYS A 531 37.05 9.40 11.65
N ALA A 532 37.50 10.40 12.43
CA ALA A 532 36.82 11.68 12.55
C ALA A 532 36.57 12.39 11.19
N SER A 533 37.51 12.26 10.23
CA SER A 533 37.34 12.83 8.88
C SER A 533 36.26 12.11 8.06
N TYR A 534 36.12 10.79 8.23
CA TYR A 534 35.05 10.01 7.61
C TYR A 534 33.69 10.46 8.17
N THR A 535 33.55 10.50 9.49
CA THR A 535 32.31 10.95 10.16
C THR A 535 31.93 12.37 9.73
N LEU A 536 32.91 13.29 9.66
CA LEU A 536 32.68 14.66 9.23
C LEU A 536 32.23 14.73 7.77
N LEU A 537 32.86 13.98 6.87
CA LEU A 537 32.43 13.90 5.46
C LEU A 537 30.97 13.51 5.35
N TYR A 538 30.56 12.41 6.00
CA TYR A 538 29.19 11.89 5.89
C TYR A 538 28.16 12.87 6.47
N ASN A 539 28.50 13.56 7.57
CA ASN A 539 27.65 14.63 8.10
C ASN A 539 27.52 15.81 7.14
N LEU A 540 28.61 16.23 6.49
CA LEU A 540 28.58 17.32 5.50
C LEU A 540 27.78 16.92 4.25
N LEU A 541 27.95 15.69 3.76
CA LEU A 541 27.19 15.18 2.62
C LEU A 541 25.69 15.12 2.92
N LYS A 542 25.32 14.65 4.12
CA LYS A 542 23.93 14.65 4.56
C LYS A 542 23.35 16.06 4.64
N ALA A 543 24.09 17.00 5.22
CA ALA A 543 23.66 18.40 5.29
C ALA A 543 23.51 19.04 3.91
N LEU A 544 24.42 18.74 2.99
CA LEU A 544 24.35 19.18 1.59
C LEU A 544 23.12 18.61 0.88
N GLU A 545 22.86 17.31 0.98
CA GLU A 545 21.67 16.68 0.39
C GLU A 545 20.38 17.31 0.93
N GLU A 546 20.31 17.53 2.25
CA GLU A 546 19.15 18.12 2.90
C GLU A 546 18.89 19.56 2.46
N ASP A 547 19.94 20.37 2.32
CA ASP A 547 19.84 21.73 1.80
C ASP A 547 19.41 21.75 0.32
N LEU A 548 19.99 20.86 -0.50
CA LEU A 548 19.68 20.75 -1.92
C LEU A 548 18.23 20.34 -2.18
N PHE A 549 17.63 19.50 -1.34
CA PHE A 549 16.20 19.17 -1.50
C PHE A 549 15.30 20.40 -1.34
N LEU A 550 15.61 21.29 -0.40
CA LEU A 550 14.86 22.53 -0.24
C LEU A 550 15.17 23.50 -1.39
N HIS A 551 16.45 23.71 -1.71
CA HIS A 551 16.91 24.55 -2.82
C HIS A 551 16.19 24.20 -4.12
N LEU A 552 16.31 22.96 -4.58
CA LEU A 552 15.71 22.51 -5.83
C LEU A 552 14.18 22.57 -5.80
N HIS A 553 13.58 22.39 -4.62
CA HIS A 553 12.13 22.55 -4.46
C HIS A 553 11.69 24.01 -4.68
N LEU A 554 12.38 24.97 -4.06
CA LEU A 554 12.08 26.39 -4.19
C LEU A 554 12.19 26.84 -5.65
N GLU A 555 13.15 26.31 -6.40
CA GLU A 555 13.32 26.61 -7.81
C GLU A 555 12.26 25.95 -8.69
N ASN A 556 12.25 24.62 -8.72
CA ASN A 556 11.44 23.85 -9.67
C ASN A 556 9.94 23.96 -9.42
N ASN A 557 9.51 24.18 -8.17
CA ASN A 557 8.10 24.14 -7.80
C ASN A 557 7.52 25.50 -7.40
N ILE A 558 8.35 26.53 -7.20
CA ILE A 558 7.89 27.86 -6.82
C ILE A 558 8.42 28.94 -7.77
N LEU A 559 9.74 29.14 -7.83
CA LEU A 559 10.35 30.23 -8.60
C LEU A 559 10.10 30.08 -10.10
N PHE A 560 10.48 28.94 -10.69
CA PHE A 560 10.39 28.72 -12.14
C PHE A 560 8.94 28.70 -12.65
N PRO A 561 7.99 27.96 -12.03
CA PRO A 561 6.61 27.95 -12.51
C PRO A 561 5.93 29.32 -12.44
N LYS A 562 6.31 30.17 -11.48
CA LYS A 562 5.81 31.54 -11.38
C LYS A 562 6.50 32.49 -12.35
N ALA A 563 7.81 32.35 -12.55
CA ALA A 563 8.56 33.14 -13.52
C ALA A 563 8.05 32.94 -14.95
N LEU A 564 7.66 31.70 -15.30
CA LEU A 564 7.04 31.39 -16.60
C LEU A 564 5.66 32.05 -16.83
N LYS A 565 5.06 32.66 -15.80
CA LYS A 565 3.76 33.35 -15.88
C LYS A 565 3.88 34.88 -15.97
N LEU A 566 5.11 35.44 -15.95
CA LEU A 566 5.40 36.86 -16.17
C LEU A 566 5.38 37.24 -17.67
#